data_AF-A0A1M4V9M6-F1
#
_entry.id   AF-A0A1M4V9M6-F1
#
_cell.length_a   1.000
_cell.length_b   1.000
_cell.length_c   1.000
_cell.angle_alpha   90.00
_cell.angle_beta   90.00
_cell.angle_gamma   90.00
#
_symmetry.space_group_name_H-M   'P 1'
#
loop_
_entity.id
_entity.type
_entity.pdbx_description
1 polymer ?
#
loop_
_entity_poly.entity_id
_entity_poly.type
_entity_poly.pdbx_seq_one_letter_code
_entity_poly.pdbx_strand_id
1 'polypeptide(L)'
;MDIMVGIVDGIMIILFSLFGLFVLAYVSHKSHVKNLGGNDKFNEIILDQSRSQYYKTLKHLGGYPYFKEDEKVVFKVTDGEIYIQDYTMNNVHKLTPDEIVEYHVQTKTELEKNITVPRVLLLGVLSLAAQKKTETTSQFFTLKLRRNDIEFESIFGQEVENDNLNGIITEINRVKLDSKVV
;
A
#
# COMPACT_ATOMS: atom_id res chain seq x y z
N MET A 1 -64.55 27.23 25.70
CA MET A 1 -63.25 27.49 25.06
C MET A 1 -62.19 26.48 25.50
N ASP A 2 -62.37 25.84 26.68
CA ASP A 2 -61.40 24.92 27.29
C ASP A 2 -61.28 23.54 26.63
N ILE A 3 -62.33 23.05 25.94
CA ILE A 3 -62.28 21.75 25.26
C ILE A 3 -61.35 21.79 24.04
N MET A 4 -61.27 22.92 23.34
CA MET A 4 -60.36 23.07 22.18
C MET A 4 -58.89 23.10 22.60
N VAL A 5 -58.56 23.70 23.75
CA VAL A 5 -57.18 23.79 24.25
C VAL A 5 -56.64 22.41 24.61
N GLY A 6 -57.44 21.58 25.31
CA GLY A 6 -57.03 20.22 25.67
C GLY A 6 -56.81 19.28 24.47
N ILE A 7 -57.53 19.50 23.35
CA ILE A 7 -57.34 18.72 22.12
C ILE A 7 -56.03 19.12 21.43
N VAL A 8 -55.70 20.41 21.39
CA VAL A 8 -54.45 20.90 20.79
C VAL A 8 -53.23 20.40 21.58
N ASP A 9 -53.28 20.42 22.90
CA ASP A 9 -52.19 19.91 23.76
C ASP A 9 -52.00 18.40 23.59
N GLY A 10 -53.09 17.64 23.47
CA GLY A 10 -53.03 16.19 23.20
C GLY A 10 -52.37 15.85 21.86
N ILE A 11 -52.70 16.61 20.80
CA ILE A 11 -52.12 16.41 19.46
C ILE A 11 -50.61 16.73 19.46
N MET A 12 -50.20 17.79 20.15
CA MET A 12 -48.79 18.18 20.24
C MET A 12 -47.94 17.11 20.95
N ILE A 13 -48.44 16.49 22.02
CA ILE A 13 -47.73 15.41 22.73
C ILE A 13 -47.52 14.19 21.82
N ILE A 14 -48.53 13.82 21.03
CA ILE A 14 -48.45 12.70 20.08
C ILE A 14 -47.39 13.00 19.00
N LEU A 15 -47.36 14.23 18.46
CA LEU A 15 -46.38 14.64 17.46
C LEU A 15 -44.95 14.61 18.00
N PHE A 16 -44.72 15.10 19.22
CA PHE A 16 -43.39 15.02 19.86
C PHE A 16 -42.94 13.58 20.10
N SER A 17 -43.88 12.70 20.47
CA SER A 17 -43.59 11.27 20.69
C SER A 17 -43.20 10.55 19.39
N LEU A 18 -43.91 10.84 18.29
CA LEU A 18 -43.59 10.32 16.96
C LEU A 18 -42.26 10.86 16.43
N PHE A 19 -41.97 12.14 16.67
CA PHE A 19 -40.69 12.73 16.29
C PHE A 19 -39.52 12.11 17.07
N GLY A 20 -39.69 11.87 18.38
CA GLY A 20 -38.69 11.17 19.19
C GLY A 20 -38.39 9.76 18.68
N LEU A 21 -39.43 9.00 18.33
CA LEU A 21 -39.28 7.67 17.72
C LEU A 21 -38.59 7.72 16.36
N PHE A 22 -38.90 8.72 15.53
CA PHE A 22 -38.24 8.94 14.24
C PHE A 22 -36.76 9.25 14.40
N VAL A 23 -36.39 10.13 15.34
CA VAL A 23 -34.98 10.47 15.63
C VAL A 23 -34.23 9.24 16.13
N LEU A 24 -34.83 8.45 17.03
CA LEU A 24 -34.22 7.22 17.53
C LEU A 24 -34.04 6.17 16.41
N ALA A 25 -35.04 5.98 15.55
CA ALA A 25 -34.94 5.09 14.40
C ALA A 25 -33.86 5.55 13.40
N TYR A 26 -33.79 6.86 13.13
CA TYR A 26 -32.79 7.44 12.23
C TYR A 26 -31.36 7.29 12.77
N VAL A 27 -31.15 7.55 14.07
CA VAL A 27 -29.85 7.36 14.72
C VAL A 27 -29.46 5.88 14.77
N SER A 28 -30.41 4.98 15.07
CA SER A 28 -30.17 3.54 15.09
C SER A 28 -29.86 2.98 13.70
N HIS A 29 -30.51 3.48 12.64
CA HIS A 29 -30.22 3.07 11.26
C HIS A 29 -28.81 3.53 10.83
N LYS A 30 -28.42 4.77 11.14
CA LYS A 30 -27.08 5.29 10.83
C LYS A 30 -25.97 4.55 11.59
N SER A 31 -26.27 4.04 12.79
CA SER A 31 -25.34 3.22 13.59
C SER A 31 -25.08 1.84 12.97
N HIS A 32 -26.06 1.27 12.27
CA HIS A 32 -25.94 -0.08 11.69
C HIS A 32 -25.25 -0.13 10.32
N VAL A 33 -24.97 1.02 9.70
CA VAL A 33 -24.35 1.12 8.36
C VAL A 33 -22.81 1.26 8.43
N LYS A 34 -22.20 1.30 9.62
CA LYS A 34 -20.73 1.44 9.76
C LYS A 34 -19.92 0.15 9.96
N ASN A 35 -20.55 -1.02 10.03
CA ASN A 35 -19.87 -2.31 10.20
C ASN A 35 -20.03 -3.20 8.97
N LEU A 36 -19.41 -2.80 7.87
CA LEU A 36 -19.24 -3.61 6.67
C LEU A 36 -17.76 -3.63 6.29
N GLY A 37 -16.96 -4.43 7.02
CA GLY A 37 -15.66 -5.04 6.64
C GLY A 37 -14.49 -4.19 6.11
N GLY A 38 -14.69 -2.94 5.70
CA GLY A 38 -13.69 -2.09 5.07
C GLY A 38 -12.87 -1.24 6.06
N ASN A 39 -13.42 -0.96 7.24
CA ASN A 39 -12.70 -0.21 8.27
C ASN A 39 -11.59 -1.04 8.92
N ASP A 40 -11.80 -2.36 9.10
CA ASP A 40 -10.85 -3.20 9.83
C ASP A 40 -9.54 -3.34 9.05
N LYS A 41 -9.62 -3.67 7.75
CA LYS A 41 -8.44 -3.80 6.89
C LYS A 41 -7.71 -2.48 6.67
N PHE A 42 -8.45 -1.37 6.58
CA PHE A 42 -7.83 -0.05 6.52
C PHE A 42 -7.08 0.29 7.82
N ASN A 43 -7.68 0.01 8.98
CA ASN A 43 -7.04 0.21 10.27
C ASN A 43 -5.80 -0.69 10.42
N GLU A 44 -5.85 -1.92 9.93
CA GLU A 44 -4.69 -2.83 9.89
C GLU A 44 -3.53 -2.24 9.09
N ILE A 45 -3.78 -1.69 7.89
CA ILE A 45 -2.75 -1.06 7.07
C ILE A 45 -2.13 0.16 7.80
N ILE A 46 -2.95 1.00 8.42
CA ILE A 46 -2.46 2.16 9.17
C ILE A 46 -1.61 1.73 10.37
N LEU A 47 -2.04 0.69 11.09
CA LEU A 47 -1.28 0.13 12.21
C LEU A 47 0.04 -0.47 11.74
N ASP A 48 0.04 -1.22 10.64
CA ASP A 48 1.25 -1.81 10.04
C ASP A 48 2.27 -0.74 9.65
N GLN A 49 1.80 0.32 9.00
CA GLN A 49 2.63 1.48 8.67
C GLN A 49 3.19 2.14 9.92
N SER A 50 2.40 2.29 10.98
CA SER A 50 2.83 2.95 12.24
C SER A 50 3.87 2.15 13.03
N ARG A 51 3.91 0.83 12.88
CA ARG A 51 4.84 -0.08 13.58
C ARG A 51 6.14 -0.30 12.82
N SER A 52 6.17 0.02 11.53
CA SER A 52 7.33 -0.19 10.69
C SER A 52 8.37 0.91 10.92
N GLN A 53 9.65 0.54 11.07
CA GLN A 53 10.73 1.53 11.12
C GLN A 53 10.89 2.25 9.77
N TYR A 54 10.56 1.54 8.69
CA TYR A 54 10.52 2.09 7.35
C TYR A 54 9.33 1.51 6.59
N TYR A 55 8.61 2.35 5.84
CA TYR A 55 7.46 1.94 5.07
C TYR A 55 7.41 2.73 3.76
N LYS A 56 7.34 2.03 2.63
CA LYS A 56 7.37 2.63 1.30
C LYS A 56 6.45 1.89 0.34
N THR A 57 5.52 2.62 -0.26
CA THR A 57 4.67 2.08 -1.32
C THR A 57 5.37 2.15 -2.67
N LEU A 58 5.30 1.07 -3.44
CA LEU A 58 5.90 0.94 -4.75
C LEU A 58 4.90 0.34 -5.74
N LYS A 59 5.19 0.49 -7.03
CA LYS A 59 4.44 -0.17 -8.10
C LYS A 59 5.28 -1.34 -8.63
N HIS A 60 4.78 -2.56 -8.56
CA HIS A 60 5.47 -3.72 -9.13
C HIS A 60 5.40 -3.67 -10.66
N LEU A 61 6.56 -3.65 -11.32
CA LEU A 61 6.63 -3.59 -12.78
C LEU A 61 6.92 -4.97 -13.38
N GLY A 62 7.56 -5.86 -12.63
CA GLY A 62 7.72 -7.24 -13.06
C GLY A 62 8.84 -7.98 -12.35
N GLY A 63 8.91 -9.29 -12.63
CA GLY A 63 9.97 -10.18 -12.18
C GLY A 63 9.77 -10.80 -10.80
N TYR A 64 8.88 -10.26 -9.95
CA TYR A 64 8.52 -10.91 -8.68
C TYR A 64 7.35 -11.88 -8.91
N PRO A 65 7.50 -13.19 -8.62
CA PRO A 65 6.54 -14.22 -9.06
C PRO A 65 5.18 -14.19 -8.34
N TYR A 66 5.08 -13.47 -7.21
CA TYR A 66 3.89 -13.44 -6.36
C TYR A 66 3.04 -12.18 -6.52
N PHE A 67 3.52 -11.19 -7.29
CA PHE A 67 2.80 -9.94 -7.54
C PHE A 67 2.49 -9.80 -9.03
N LYS A 68 1.34 -9.24 -9.35
CA LYS A 68 0.96 -8.94 -10.73
C LYS A 68 1.69 -7.69 -11.21
N GLU A 69 1.86 -7.59 -12.52
CA GLU A 69 2.32 -6.34 -13.13
C GLU A 69 1.37 -5.19 -12.78
N ASP A 70 1.93 -4.01 -12.55
CA ASP A 70 1.27 -2.80 -12.08
C ASP A 70 0.61 -2.88 -10.69
N GLU A 71 0.82 -3.96 -9.93
CA GLU A 71 0.28 -4.10 -8.59
C GLU A 71 0.96 -3.17 -7.58
N LYS A 72 0.17 -2.55 -6.72
CA LYS A 72 0.69 -1.75 -5.61
C LYS A 72 1.22 -2.66 -4.51
N VAL A 73 2.49 -2.49 -4.20
CA VAL A 73 3.20 -3.25 -3.18
C VAL A 73 3.80 -2.30 -2.13
N VAL A 74 4.24 -2.87 -1.02
CA VAL A 74 4.85 -2.17 0.09
C VAL A 74 6.18 -2.84 0.39
N PHE A 75 7.25 -2.05 0.37
CA PHE A 75 8.53 -2.39 0.99
C PHE A 75 8.51 -1.83 2.42
N LYS A 76 8.78 -2.67 3.42
CA LYS A 76 8.87 -2.21 4.80
C LYS A 76 9.98 -2.90 5.56
N VAL A 77 10.44 -2.22 6.61
CA VAL A 77 11.30 -2.80 7.64
C VAL A 77 10.57 -2.74 8.96
N THR A 78 10.45 -3.89 9.61
CA THR A 78 9.81 -4.06 10.91
C THR A 78 10.67 -4.99 11.74
N ASP A 79 10.96 -4.61 12.98
CA ASP A 79 11.82 -5.34 13.92
C ASP A 79 13.17 -5.83 13.35
N GLY A 80 13.78 -5.03 12.46
CA GLY A 80 15.05 -5.37 11.82
C GLY A 80 14.93 -6.37 10.66
N GLU A 81 13.72 -6.70 10.24
CA GLU A 81 13.44 -7.63 9.16
C GLU A 81 12.83 -6.93 7.96
N ILE A 82 13.20 -7.38 6.76
CA ILE A 82 12.75 -6.78 5.49
C ILE A 82 11.54 -7.55 4.98
N TYR A 83 10.51 -6.82 4.55
CA TYR A 83 9.30 -7.39 3.97
C TYR A 83 8.97 -6.70 2.65
N ILE A 84 8.48 -7.50 1.69
CA ILE A 84 7.70 -7.01 0.55
C ILE A 84 6.33 -7.65 0.61
N GLN A 85 5.29 -6.85 0.55
CA GLN A 85 3.91 -7.31 0.60
C GLN A 85 3.04 -6.60 -0.44
N ASP A 86 1.93 -7.22 -0.84
CA ASP A 86 0.89 -6.49 -1.55
C ASP A 86 0.28 -5.42 -0.63
N TYR A 87 -0.29 -4.36 -1.21
CA TYR A 87 -0.89 -3.29 -0.42
C TYR A 87 -2.01 -3.76 0.52
N THR A 88 -2.64 -4.90 0.19
CA THR A 88 -3.73 -5.46 1.00
C THR A 88 -3.27 -6.50 2.01
N MET A 89 -1.96 -6.70 2.20
CA MET A 89 -1.38 -7.62 3.20
C MET A 89 -1.83 -9.08 3.06
N ASN A 90 -2.33 -9.49 1.90
CA ASN A 90 -2.71 -10.87 1.63
C ASN A 90 -1.49 -11.75 1.31
N ASN A 91 -0.45 -11.16 0.73
CA ASN A 91 0.78 -11.80 0.31
C ASN A 91 1.95 -11.07 0.96
N VAL A 92 2.43 -11.59 2.09
CA VAL A 92 3.54 -11.02 2.84
C VAL A 92 4.77 -11.90 2.66
N HIS A 93 5.84 -11.34 2.10
CA HIS A 93 7.09 -12.04 1.86
C HIS A 93 8.21 -11.40 2.68
N LYS A 94 8.67 -12.13 3.68
CA LYS A 94 9.91 -11.82 4.38
C LYS A 94 11.10 -12.08 3.45
N LEU A 95 12.05 -11.15 3.43
CA LEU A 95 13.33 -11.26 2.75
C LEU A 95 14.42 -11.41 3.79
N THR A 96 15.17 -12.50 3.72
CA THR A 96 16.37 -12.66 4.53
C THR A 96 17.55 -11.91 3.89
N PRO A 97 18.49 -11.37 4.69
CA PRO A 97 19.69 -10.70 4.19
C PRO A 97 20.48 -11.50 3.14
N ASP A 98 20.53 -12.82 3.30
CA ASP A 98 21.28 -13.74 2.45
C ASP A 98 20.57 -14.04 1.11
N GLU A 99 19.24 -13.93 1.05
CA GLU A 99 18.49 -14.04 -0.21
C GLU A 99 18.72 -12.83 -1.12
N ILE A 100 19.09 -11.66 -0.55
CA ILE A 100 19.28 -10.43 -1.32
C ILE A 100 20.67 -10.44 -1.96
N VAL A 101 20.73 -10.70 -3.27
CA VAL A 101 21.99 -10.76 -4.04
C VAL A 101 22.46 -9.35 -4.41
N GLU A 102 21.57 -8.54 -4.98
CA GLU A 102 21.89 -7.23 -5.53
C GLU A 102 20.67 -6.33 -5.47
N TYR A 103 20.86 -5.03 -5.26
CA TYR A 103 19.77 -4.06 -5.16
C TYR A 103 20.26 -2.67 -5.53
N HIS A 104 19.49 -1.96 -6.35
CA HIS A 104 19.83 -0.61 -6.81
C HIS A 104 18.60 0.28 -6.92
N VAL A 105 18.81 1.58 -6.76
CA VAL A 105 17.88 2.61 -7.21
C VAL A 105 18.50 3.28 -8.43
N GLN A 106 17.80 3.25 -9.55
CA GLN A 106 18.31 3.68 -10.86
C GLN A 106 17.26 4.48 -11.60
N THR A 107 17.70 5.43 -12.41
CA THR A 107 16.85 6.12 -13.38
C THR A 107 16.54 5.23 -14.57
N LYS A 108 15.54 5.61 -15.39
CA LYS A 108 15.24 4.93 -16.65
C LYS A 108 16.48 4.76 -17.54
N THR A 109 17.27 5.82 -17.70
CA THR A 109 18.48 5.81 -18.53
C THR A 109 19.55 4.85 -18.01
N GLU A 110 19.70 4.75 -16.68
CA GLU A 110 20.65 3.81 -16.06
C GLU A 110 20.16 2.36 -16.17
N LEU A 111 18.84 2.14 -16.10
CA LEU A 111 18.22 0.84 -16.29
C LEU A 111 18.41 0.35 -17.74
N GLU A 112 18.27 1.25 -18.73
CA GLU A 112 18.47 0.97 -20.16
C GLU A 112 19.92 0.63 -20.52
N LYS A 113 20.90 1.18 -19.79
CA LYS A 113 22.32 0.91 -20.04
C LYS A 113 22.76 -0.49 -19.62
N ASN A 114 22.07 -1.09 -18.65
CA ASN A 114 22.37 -2.43 -18.10
C ASN A 114 21.28 -3.42 -18.52
N ILE A 115 21.42 -3.94 -19.74
CA ILE A 115 20.41 -4.76 -20.41
C ILE A 115 20.41 -6.20 -19.86
N THR A 116 19.35 -6.58 -19.15
CA THR A 116 19.02 -7.97 -18.82
C THR A 116 17.72 -8.38 -19.54
N VAL A 117 17.50 -9.68 -19.81
CA VAL A 117 16.30 -10.16 -20.54
C VAL A 117 14.98 -9.66 -19.89
N PRO A 118 14.78 -9.72 -18.56
CA PRO A 118 13.60 -9.17 -17.92
C PRO A 118 13.46 -7.65 -18.12
N ARG A 119 14.58 -6.91 -18.07
CA ARG A 119 14.60 -5.46 -18.31
C ARG A 119 14.23 -5.12 -19.75
N VAL A 120 14.67 -5.90 -20.75
CA VAL A 120 14.27 -5.69 -22.16
C VAL A 120 12.78 -5.82 -22.35
N LEU A 121 12.18 -6.86 -21.76
CA LEU A 121 10.73 -7.09 -21.83
C LEU A 121 9.98 -5.93 -21.18
N LEU A 122 10.41 -5.51 -20.00
CA LEU A 122 9.77 -4.39 -19.29
C LEU A 122 9.95 -3.07 -20.04
N LEU A 123 11.15 -2.75 -20.51
CA LEU A 123 11.42 -1.52 -21.26
C LEU A 123 10.61 -1.48 -22.55
N GLY A 124 10.37 -2.63 -23.20
CA GLY A 124 9.44 -2.74 -24.32
C GLY A 124 8.03 -2.25 -23.96
N VAL A 125 7.45 -2.75 -22.87
CA VAL A 125 6.12 -2.32 -22.38
C VAL A 125 6.13 -0.85 -21.94
N LEU A 126 7.14 -0.42 -21.20
CA LEU A 126 7.28 0.96 -20.73
C LEU A 126 7.49 1.95 -21.88
N SER A 127 8.16 1.56 -22.98
CA SER A 127 8.34 2.41 -24.16
C SER A 127 7.00 2.73 -24.84
N LEU A 128 6.04 1.80 -24.80
CA LEU A 128 4.70 1.99 -25.34
C LEU A 128 3.85 2.89 -24.42
N ALA A 129 4.03 2.79 -23.10
CA ALA A 129 3.31 3.61 -22.12
C ALA A 129 3.88 5.04 -21.98
N ALA A 130 5.18 5.24 -22.26
CA ALA A 130 5.88 6.51 -22.07
C ALA A 130 5.48 7.63 -23.07
N GLN A 131 4.70 7.34 -24.11
CA GLN A 131 4.32 8.35 -25.11
C GLN A 131 3.45 9.51 -24.58
N LYS A 132 3.05 9.55 -23.29
CA LYS A 132 2.05 10.52 -22.81
C LYS A 132 2.43 11.45 -21.65
N LYS A 133 3.60 11.37 -21.00
CA LYS A 133 3.91 12.31 -19.90
C LYS A 133 5.36 12.78 -19.87
N THR A 134 5.47 14.07 -19.57
CA THR A 134 6.65 14.91 -19.39
C THR A 134 7.74 14.22 -18.57
N GLU A 135 9.01 14.52 -18.87
CA GLU A 135 10.22 13.98 -18.26
C GLU A 135 10.29 14.24 -16.74
N THR A 136 9.59 13.45 -15.94
CA THR A 136 9.86 13.35 -14.49
C THR A 136 10.90 12.27 -14.26
N THR A 137 11.89 12.58 -13.42
CA THR A 137 13.02 11.72 -13.02
C THR A 137 12.51 10.47 -12.31
N SER A 138 12.02 9.51 -13.11
CA SER A 138 11.43 8.28 -12.63
C SER A 138 12.55 7.40 -12.10
N GLN A 139 12.56 7.17 -10.78
CA GLN A 139 13.43 6.20 -10.14
C GLN A 139 12.77 4.82 -10.15
N PHE A 140 13.59 3.80 -10.31
CA PHE A 140 13.23 2.40 -10.26
C PHE A 140 14.08 1.72 -9.20
N PHE A 141 13.44 0.91 -8.37
CA PHE A 141 14.13 0.01 -7.45
C PHE A 141 14.25 -1.37 -8.11
N THR A 142 15.47 -1.83 -8.32
CA THR A 142 15.76 -3.18 -8.80
C THR A 142 16.22 -4.04 -7.63
N LEU A 143 15.72 -5.26 -7.57
CA LEU A 143 16.02 -6.21 -6.50
C LEU A 143 16.26 -7.58 -7.11
N LYS A 144 17.49 -8.08 -6.96
CA LYS A 144 17.88 -9.44 -7.34
C LYS A 144 17.90 -10.32 -6.10
N LEU A 145 17.11 -11.39 -6.15
CA LEU A 145 17.01 -12.37 -5.07
C LEU A 145 17.50 -13.73 -5.54
N ARG A 146 18.01 -14.54 -4.60
CA ARG A 146 18.28 -15.96 -4.78
C ARG A 146 17.46 -16.76 -3.78
N ARG A 147 16.52 -17.56 -4.25
CA ARG A 147 15.68 -18.43 -3.42
C ARG A 147 15.64 -19.83 -4.03
N ASN A 148 15.93 -20.86 -3.23
CA ASN A 148 15.99 -22.25 -3.68
C ASN A 148 16.88 -22.44 -4.93
N ASP A 149 18.09 -21.84 -4.91
CA ASP A 149 19.05 -21.82 -6.03
C ASP A 149 18.58 -21.16 -7.34
N ILE A 150 17.41 -20.51 -7.32
CA ILE A 150 16.90 -19.75 -8.46
C ILE A 150 17.14 -18.26 -8.19
N GLU A 151 17.86 -17.62 -9.12
CA GLU A 151 17.99 -16.17 -9.15
C GLU A 151 16.89 -15.54 -10.00
N PHE A 152 16.25 -14.52 -9.47
CA PHE A 152 15.32 -13.70 -10.22
C PHE A 152 15.52 -12.22 -9.88
N GLU A 153 15.23 -11.38 -10.86
CA GLU A 153 15.34 -9.93 -10.75
C GLU A 153 13.95 -9.34 -10.83
N SER A 154 13.61 -8.48 -9.87
CA SER A 154 12.35 -7.76 -9.79
C SER A 154 12.57 -6.27 -9.93
N ILE A 155 11.62 -5.59 -10.56
CA ILE A 155 11.68 -4.16 -10.83
C ILE A 155 10.43 -3.51 -10.25
N PHE A 156 10.65 -2.44 -9.49
CA PHE A 156 9.61 -1.67 -8.85
C PHE A 156 9.73 -0.19 -9.25
N GLY A 157 8.63 0.40 -9.64
CA GLY A 157 8.52 1.83 -9.92
C GLY A 157 8.01 2.61 -8.70
N GLN A 158 8.11 3.93 -8.81
CA GLN A 158 7.45 4.85 -7.91
C GLN A 158 5.92 4.70 -8.00
N GLU A 159 5.26 4.63 -6.85
CA GLU A 159 3.80 4.74 -6.77
C GLU A 159 3.36 6.22 -6.84
N VAL A 160 4.14 7.11 -6.23
CA VAL A 160 3.92 8.57 -6.21
C VAL A 160 4.99 9.24 -7.04
N GLU A 161 4.60 10.15 -7.93
CA GLU A 161 5.52 10.86 -8.81
C GLU A 161 6.58 11.64 -8.02
N ASN A 162 7.85 11.59 -8.47
CA ASN A 162 9.01 12.21 -7.82
C ASN A 162 9.37 11.68 -6.43
N ASP A 163 8.86 10.51 -6.06
CA ASP A 163 9.16 9.93 -4.76
C ASP A 163 10.59 9.35 -4.68
N ASN A 164 11.35 9.73 -3.66
CA ASN A 164 12.74 9.28 -3.51
C ASN A 164 12.78 7.83 -2.99
N LEU A 165 13.41 6.93 -3.75
CA LEU A 165 13.55 5.52 -3.42
C LEU A 165 14.84 5.18 -2.68
N ASN A 166 15.80 6.11 -2.57
CA ASN A 166 17.12 5.83 -1.96
C ASN A 166 17.03 5.40 -0.48
N GLY A 167 15.96 5.75 0.22
CA GLY A 167 15.72 5.27 1.59
C GLY A 167 15.67 3.73 1.68
N ILE A 168 15.23 3.04 0.62
CA ILE A 168 15.20 1.58 0.56
C ILE A 168 16.62 1.01 0.66
N ILE A 169 17.57 1.61 -0.07
CA ILE A 169 18.97 1.16 -0.09
C ILE A 169 19.60 1.30 1.29
N THR A 170 19.36 2.44 1.96
CA THR A 170 19.83 2.69 3.32
C THR A 170 19.34 1.63 4.29
N GLU A 171 18.06 1.29 4.24
CA GLU A 171 17.47 0.32 5.17
C GLU A 171 17.92 -1.12 4.90
N ILE A 172 18.06 -1.53 3.63
CA ILE A 172 18.63 -2.84 3.30
C ILE A 172 20.08 -2.93 3.82
N ASN A 173 20.88 -1.89 3.62
CA ASN A 173 22.25 -1.83 4.12
C ASN A 173 22.30 -1.94 5.64
N ARG A 174 21.44 -1.20 6.35
CA ARG A 174 21.35 -1.23 7.82
C ARG A 174 21.04 -2.64 8.32
N VAL A 175 19.99 -3.26 7.79
CA VAL A 175 19.59 -4.63 8.18
C VAL A 175 20.69 -5.66 7.88
N LYS A 176 21.36 -5.56 6.72
CA LYS A 176 22.48 -6.45 6.36
C LYS A 176 23.71 -6.29 7.25
N LEU A 177 23.95 -5.08 7.77
CA LEU A 177 25.04 -4.84 8.71
C LEU A 177 24.70 -5.43 10.08
N ASP A 178 23.49 -5.15 10.57
CA ASP A 178 23.01 -5.67 11.86
C ASP A 178 23.02 -7.21 11.89
N SER A 179 22.68 -7.87 10.78
CA SER A 179 22.68 -9.34 10.69
C SER A 179 24.06 -9.99 10.65
N LYS A 180 25.12 -9.24 10.35
CA LYS A 180 26.51 -9.75 10.28
C LYS A 180 27.29 -9.62 11.58
N VAL A 181 26.74 -8.87 12.53
CA VAL A 181 27.36 -8.59 13.84
C VAL A 181 26.99 -9.64 14.89
N VAL A 182 26.12 -10.60 14.52
CA VAL A 182 25.63 -11.70 15.37
C VAL A 182 26.39 -12.99 15.09
#